data_AF-A0A2D6WJM7-F1
#
_entry.id   AF-A0A2D6WJM7-F1
#
_cell.length_a   1.000
_cell.length_b   1.000
_cell.length_c   1.000
_cell.angle_alpha   90.00
_cell.angle_beta   90.00
_cell.angle_gamma   90.00
#
_symmetry.space_group_name_H-M   'P 1'
#
loop_
_entity.id
_entity.type
_entity.pdbx_description
1 polymer ?
#
loop_
_entity_poly.entity_id
_entity_poly.type
_entity_poly.pdbx_seq_one_letter_code
_entity_poly.pdbx_strand_id
1 'polypeptide(L)'
;MNWLEAVDGYCERVDASVWSEPLNATTNITFLIASVWILRKDGLNGLSRTLAYLLGAIGCASFLFHTLAQAWTGALDVVFILFFTLLYLFAATKDFFGSKISTALAVTIGYLPFSLLVGWLTSPLSFIGSTRIYAPILILILLFAALLSKRLPDVSRGLKIGAFILMISMLMRALDLPFCQAVPIGTHFL
;
A
#
# COMPACT_ATOMS: atom_id res chain seq x y z
N MET A 1 3.89 24.65 1.10
CA MET A 1 4.66 23.40 1.20
C MET A 1 5.88 23.53 0.33
N ASN A 2 7.06 23.19 0.85
CA ASN A 2 8.26 23.08 0.04
C ASN A 2 8.30 21.67 -0.57
N TRP A 3 7.95 21.55 -1.84
CA TRP A 3 7.86 20.24 -2.51
C TRP A 3 9.22 19.54 -2.68
N LEU A 4 10.31 20.32 -2.65
CA LEU A 4 11.68 19.82 -2.75
C LEU A 4 12.33 19.58 -1.38
N GLU A 5 11.57 19.75 -0.30
CA GLU A 5 12.03 19.44 1.05
C GLU A 5 12.40 17.97 1.16
N ALA A 6 13.58 17.72 1.74
CA ALA A 6 14.06 16.37 2.02
C ALA A 6 13.20 15.73 3.12
N VAL A 7 12.84 14.47 2.92
CA VAL A 7 12.07 13.66 3.85
C VAL A 7 12.99 12.57 4.37
N ASP A 8 13.28 12.62 5.66
CA ASP A 8 14.02 11.58 6.37
C ASP A 8 13.07 10.88 7.36
N GLY A 9 13.06 9.56 7.34
CA GLY A 9 12.09 8.77 8.10
C GLY A 9 12.37 7.28 8.17
N TYR A 10 13.52 6.82 7.69
CA TYR A 10 13.89 5.41 7.67
C TYR A 10 15.34 5.24 8.13
N CYS A 11 15.63 4.17 8.86
CA CYS A 11 16.97 3.92 9.40
C CYS A 11 18.06 3.85 8.33
N GLU A 12 17.72 3.29 7.17
CA GLU A 12 18.69 3.03 6.11
C GLU A 12 19.31 4.34 5.60
N ARG A 13 18.56 5.45 5.61
CA ARG A 13 19.03 6.76 5.16
C ARG A 13 19.99 7.37 6.17
N VAL A 14 21.24 7.54 5.77
CA VAL A 14 22.29 8.19 6.58
C VAL A 14 22.77 9.53 6.02
N ASP A 15 22.43 9.81 4.76
CA ASP A 15 22.75 11.05 4.06
C ASP A 15 21.76 11.38 2.91
N ALA A 16 22.02 12.48 2.21
CA ALA A 16 21.21 12.98 1.09
C ALA A 16 21.56 12.36 -0.28
N SER A 17 22.42 11.35 -0.34
CA SER A 17 22.80 10.70 -1.59
C SER A 17 21.64 9.86 -2.16
N VAL A 18 21.70 9.65 -3.48
CA VAL A 18 20.68 8.90 -4.25
C VAL A 18 20.57 7.45 -3.79
N TRP A 19 21.66 6.87 -3.28
CA TRP A 19 21.74 5.46 -2.85
C TRP A 19 21.86 5.34 -1.34
N SER A 20 21.33 6.32 -0.60
CA SER A 20 21.27 6.27 0.86
C SER A 20 20.30 5.19 1.37
N GLU A 21 19.34 4.75 0.55
CA GLU A 21 18.39 3.67 0.88
C GLU A 21 18.37 2.55 -0.18
N PRO A 22 19.48 1.82 -0.37
CA PRO A 22 19.61 0.86 -1.47
C PRO A 22 18.64 -0.34 -1.34
N LEU A 23 18.40 -0.87 -0.14
CA LEU A 23 17.45 -1.97 0.06
C LEU A 23 16.03 -1.47 -0.14
N ASN A 24 15.62 -0.38 0.51
CA ASN A 24 14.26 0.15 0.33
C ASN A 24 13.99 0.55 -1.13
N ALA A 25 14.97 1.10 -1.83
CA ALA A 25 14.83 1.40 -3.26
C ALA A 25 14.71 0.10 -4.08
N THR A 26 15.61 -0.86 -3.92
CA THR A 26 15.65 -2.04 -4.80
C THR A 26 14.51 -3.04 -4.58
N THR A 27 13.97 -3.16 -3.37
CA THR A 27 12.82 -4.05 -3.10
C THR A 27 11.57 -3.63 -3.88
N ASN A 28 11.46 -2.36 -4.29
CA ASN A 28 10.37 -1.88 -5.13
C ASN A 28 10.29 -2.53 -6.53
N ILE A 29 11.38 -3.16 -6.99
CA ILE A 29 11.37 -3.96 -8.23
C ILE A 29 10.34 -5.11 -8.14
N THR A 30 10.04 -5.61 -6.94
CA THR A 30 9.05 -6.66 -6.74
C THR A 30 7.65 -6.26 -7.23
N PHE A 31 7.26 -4.99 -7.10
CA PHE A 31 6.01 -4.46 -7.66
C PHE A 31 5.99 -4.52 -9.19
N LEU A 32 7.11 -4.19 -9.84
CA LEU A 32 7.25 -4.26 -11.29
C LEU A 32 7.19 -5.72 -11.77
N ILE A 33 7.88 -6.63 -11.08
CA ILE A 33 7.83 -8.06 -11.37
C ILE A 33 6.39 -8.57 -11.25
N ALA A 34 5.69 -8.24 -10.16
CA ALA A 34 4.31 -8.62 -9.94
C ALA A 34 3.36 -8.04 -11.00
N SER A 35 3.53 -6.76 -11.35
CA SER A 35 2.76 -6.08 -12.40
C SER A 35 2.90 -6.80 -13.75
N VAL A 36 4.13 -7.06 -14.19
CA VAL A 36 4.42 -7.78 -15.44
C VAL A 36 3.88 -9.21 -15.39
N TRP A 37 4.04 -9.90 -14.26
CA TRP A 37 3.53 -11.26 -14.09
C TRP A 37 2.00 -11.33 -14.19
N ILE A 38 1.29 -10.37 -13.60
CA ILE A 38 -0.17 -10.27 -13.71
C ILE A 38 -0.55 -9.95 -15.16
N LEU A 39 0.08 -8.97 -15.81
CA LEU A 39 -0.26 -8.55 -17.19
C LEU A 39 -0.08 -9.66 -18.23
N ARG A 40 0.72 -10.69 -17.93
CA ARG A 40 0.91 -11.89 -18.77
C ARG A 40 -0.20 -12.94 -18.61
N LYS A 41 -1.13 -12.77 -17.67
CA LYS A 41 -2.26 -13.70 -17.50
C LYS A 41 -3.30 -13.48 -18.60
N ASP A 42 -3.82 -14.58 -19.15
CA ASP A 42 -4.94 -14.53 -20.08
C ASP A 42 -6.25 -14.18 -19.37
N GLY A 43 -7.19 -13.60 -20.11
CA GLY A 43 -8.55 -13.31 -19.61
C GLY A 43 -8.68 -12.09 -18.69
N LEU A 44 -7.63 -11.27 -18.51
CA LEU A 44 -7.71 -10.04 -17.73
C LEU A 44 -8.67 -9.03 -18.38
N ASN A 45 -9.68 -8.62 -17.61
CA ASN A 45 -10.53 -7.49 -17.97
C ASN A 45 -9.75 -6.14 -17.86
N GLY A 46 -10.31 -5.08 -18.44
CA GLY A 46 -9.68 -3.76 -18.46
C GLY A 46 -9.35 -3.22 -17.06
N LEU A 47 -10.24 -3.39 -16.08
CA LEU A 47 -10.00 -2.95 -14.69
C LEU A 47 -8.81 -3.65 -14.06
N SER A 48 -8.69 -4.97 -14.25
CA SER A 48 -7.58 -5.78 -13.74
C SER A 48 -6.25 -5.39 -14.37
N ARG A 49 -6.25 -5.03 -15.67
CA ARG A 49 -5.07 -4.49 -16.35
C ARG A 49 -4.67 -3.13 -15.78
N THR A 50 -5.62 -2.23 -15.56
CA THR A 50 -5.36 -0.92 -14.95
C THR A 50 -4.80 -1.06 -13.54
N LEU A 51 -5.33 -1.98 -12.72
CA LEU A 51 -4.78 -2.30 -11.40
C LEU A 51 -3.33 -2.79 -11.50
N ALA A 52 -3.01 -3.65 -12.47
CA ALA A 52 -1.64 -4.11 -12.68
C ALA A 52 -0.70 -2.97 -13.11
N TYR A 53 -1.14 -2.04 -13.97
CA TYR A 53 -0.34 -0.86 -14.31
C TYR A 53 -0.15 0.08 -13.12
N LEU A 54 -1.19 0.32 -12.31
CA LEU A 54 -1.09 1.10 -11.08
C LEU A 54 -0.12 0.45 -10.09
N LEU A 55 -0.11 -0.88 -9.98
CA LEU A 55 0.87 -1.60 -9.16
C LEU A 55 2.31 -1.32 -9.62
N GLY A 56 2.55 -1.30 -10.93
CA GLY A 56 3.86 -0.92 -11.48
C GLY A 56 4.21 0.54 -11.22
N ALA A 57 3.23 1.45 -11.33
CA ALA A 57 3.41 2.87 -11.05
C ALA A 57 3.75 3.13 -9.56
N ILE A 58 3.14 2.38 -8.63
CA ILE A 58 3.50 2.39 -7.21
C ILE A 58 4.98 2.01 -7.04
N GLY A 59 5.42 0.90 -7.64
CA GLY A 59 6.82 0.49 -7.59
C GLY A 59 7.79 1.57 -8.11
N CYS A 60 7.47 2.20 -9.25
CA CYS A 60 8.27 3.29 -9.79
C CYS A 60 8.31 4.53 -8.88
N ALA A 61 7.16 4.95 -8.33
CA ALA A 61 7.08 6.12 -7.48
C ALA A 61 7.74 5.90 -6.12
N SER A 62 7.60 4.71 -5.55
CA SER A 62 8.26 4.34 -4.30
C SER A 62 9.78 4.22 -4.48
N PHE A 63 10.26 3.61 -5.58
CA PHE A 63 11.69 3.64 -5.95
C PHE A 63 12.21 5.09 -6.05
N LEU A 64 11.43 5.97 -6.68
CA LEU A 64 11.77 7.39 -6.81
C LEU A 64 11.82 8.10 -5.46
N PHE A 65 10.93 7.75 -4.53
CA PHE A 65 10.95 8.28 -3.17
C PHE A 65 12.18 7.81 -2.37
N HIS A 66 12.54 6.54 -2.43
CA HIS A 66 13.71 6.03 -1.71
C HIS A 66 15.05 6.49 -2.30
N THR A 67 15.05 6.98 -3.55
CA THR A 67 16.24 7.55 -4.17
C THR A 67 16.34 9.06 -3.99
N LEU A 68 15.27 9.83 -4.20
CA LEU A 68 15.29 11.29 -4.12
C LEU A 68 14.91 11.85 -2.74
N ALA A 69 14.11 11.11 -1.96
CA ALA A 69 13.63 11.48 -0.64
C ALA A 69 13.03 12.90 -0.57
N GLN A 70 12.19 13.26 -1.55
CA GLN A 70 11.55 14.58 -1.61
C GLN A 70 10.04 14.49 -1.36
N ALA A 71 9.46 15.54 -0.77
CA ALA A 71 8.03 15.57 -0.45
C ALA A 71 7.13 15.26 -1.66
N TRP A 72 7.47 15.71 -2.89
CA TRP A 72 6.69 15.39 -4.09
C TRP A 72 6.78 13.90 -4.50
N THR A 73 7.95 13.26 -4.32
CA THR A 73 8.13 11.84 -4.63
C THR A 73 7.35 10.95 -3.66
N GLY A 74 7.35 11.30 -2.37
CA GLY A 74 6.54 10.60 -1.36
C GLY A 74 5.04 10.81 -1.60
N ALA A 75 4.63 12.02 -2.00
CA ALA A 75 3.25 12.28 -2.37
C ALA A 75 2.81 11.47 -3.60
N LEU A 76 3.67 11.35 -4.61
CA LEU A 76 3.38 10.57 -5.82
C LEU A 76 3.14 9.09 -5.50
N ASP A 77 3.97 8.49 -4.64
CA ASP A 77 3.80 7.12 -4.16
C ASP A 77 2.45 6.92 -3.47
N VAL A 78 2.15 7.76 -2.47
CA VAL A 78 0.88 7.70 -1.73
C VAL A 78 -0.34 7.90 -2.64
N VAL A 79 -0.25 8.79 -3.64
CA VAL A 79 -1.32 9.03 -4.61
C VAL A 79 -1.58 7.80 -5.49
N PHE A 80 -0.54 7.11 -5.97
CA PHE A 80 -0.75 5.88 -6.73
C PHE A 80 -1.31 4.75 -5.87
N ILE A 81 -0.89 4.62 -4.61
CA ILE A 81 -1.49 3.69 -3.65
C ILE A 81 -2.97 4.00 -3.44
N LEU A 82 -3.33 5.29 -3.31
CA LEU A 82 -4.72 5.71 -3.18
C LEU A 82 -5.54 5.34 -4.42
N PHE A 83 -5.05 5.63 -5.63
CA PHE A 83 -5.75 5.25 -6.87
C PHE A 83 -5.90 3.75 -7.02
N PHE A 84 -4.87 2.96 -6.69
CA PHE A 84 -4.98 1.50 -6.67
C PHE A 84 -6.05 1.06 -5.68
N THR A 85 -6.05 1.61 -4.46
CA THR A 85 -7.02 1.27 -3.40
C THR A 85 -8.45 1.57 -3.83
N LEU A 86 -8.71 2.77 -4.37
CA LEU A 86 -10.04 3.18 -4.82
C LEU A 86 -10.52 2.31 -5.98
N LEU A 87 -9.66 2.07 -6.98
CA LEU A 87 -10.02 1.21 -8.12
C LEU A 87 -10.24 -0.23 -7.70
N TYR A 88 -9.43 -0.75 -6.77
CA TYR A 88 -9.57 -2.10 -6.23
C TYR A 88 -10.88 -2.24 -5.46
N LEU A 89 -11.22 -1.28 -4.59
CA LEU A 89 -12.49 -1.29 -3.85
C LEU A 89 -13.69 -1.27 -4.80
N PHE A 90 -13.64 -0.43 -5.84
CA PHE A 90 -14.67 -0.42 -6.87
C PHE A 90 -14.79 -1.78 -7.55
N ALA A 91 -13.67 -2.33 -8.06
CA ALA A 91 -13.65 -3.60 -8.78
C ALA A 91 -14.09 -4.77 -7.89
N ALA A 92 -13.54 -4.89 -6.68
CA ALA A 92 -13.86 -5.94 -5.72
C ALA A 92 -15.34 -5.88 -5.29
N THR A 93 -15.88 -4.69 -5.03
CA THR A 93 -17.31 -4.54 -4.68
C THR A 93 -18.21 -4.95 -5.84
N LYS A 94 -17.88 -4.52 -7.07
CA LYS A 94 -18.65 -4.88 -8.27
C LYS A 94 -18.57 -6.38 -8.58
N ASP A 95 -17.36 -6.92 -8.62
CA ASP A 95 -17.07 -8.25 -9.17
C ASP A 95 -17.22 -9.37 -8.14
N PHE A 96 -16.72 -9.20 -6.92
CA PHE A 96 -16.81 -10.26 -5.90
C PHE A 96 -18.20 -10.34 -5.26
N PHE A 97 -18.87 -9.20 -5.07
CA PHE A 97 -20.22 -9.19 -4.50
C PHE A 97 -21.32 -9.23 -5.57
N GLY A 98 -20.99 -9.00 -6.85
CA GLY A 98 -21.97 -8.90 -7.94
C GLY A 98 -22.87 -7.67 -7.80
N SER A 99 -22.33 -6.60 -7.21
CA SER A 99 -23.10 -5.39 -6.89
C SER A 99 -23.25 -4.46 -8.09
N LYS A 100 -24.29 -3.64 -8.07
CA LYS A 100 -24.49 -2.58 -9.09
C LYS A 100 -23.38 -1.54 -9.00
N ILE A 101 -23.11 -0.85 -10.11
CA ILE A 101 -22.08 0.20 -10.21
C ILE A 101 -22.28 1.29 -9.15
N SER A 102 -23.53 1.69 -8.87
CA SER A 102 -23.83 2.71 -7.86
C SER A 102 -23.37 2.29 -6.45
N THR A 103 -23.56 1.02 -6.07
CA THR A 103 -23.07 0.48 -4.80
C THR A 103 -21.55 0.45 -4.77
N ALA A 104 -20.90 0.02 -5.84
CA ALA A 104 -19.44 0.01 -5.93
C ALA A 104 -18.85 1.43 -5.82
N LEU A 105 -19.46 2.43 -6.46
CA LEU A 105 -19.07 3.84 -6.32
C LEU A 105 -19.30 4.35 -4.90
N ALA A 106 -20.43 4.04 -4.27
CA ALA A 106 -20.72 4.45 -2.91
C ALA A 106 -19.70 3.89 -1.90
N VAL A 107 -19.33 2.61 -2.01
CA VAL A 107 -18.29 1.99 -1.19
C VAL A 107 -16.92 2.64 -1.45
N THR A 108 -16.60 2.91 -2.72
CA THR A 108 -15.33 3.55 -3.11
C THR A 108 -15.20 4.96 -2.56
N ILE A 109 -16.24 5.79 -2.68
CA ILE A 109 -16.27 7.15 -2.10
C ILE A 109 -16.26 7.07 -0.57
N GLY A 110 -16.98 6.11 0.00
CA GLY A 110 -17.02 5.84 1.44
C GLY A 110 -15.65 5.52 2.06
N TYR A 111 -14.66 5.10 1.26
CA TYR A 111 -13.28 4.92 1.72
C TYR A 111 -12.70 6.20 2.34
N LEU A 112 -12.99 7.38 1.78
CA LEU A 112 -12.40 8.64 2.24
C LEU A 112 -12.82 8.98 3.69
N PRO A 113 -14.13 9.11 4.03
CA PRO A 113 -14.52 9.34 5.42
C PRO A 113 -14.16 8.17 6.33
N PHE A 114 -14.16 6.93 5.84
CA PHE A 114 -13.69 5.78 6.61
C PHE A 114 -12.21 5.89 6.98
N SER A 115 -11.35 6.25 6.02
CA SER A 115 -9.91 6.43 6.26
C SER A 115 -9.65 7.57 7.25
N LEU A 116 -10.41 8.66 7.18
CA LEU A 116 -10.33 9.76 8.15
C LEU A 116 -10.74 9.30 9.55
N LEU A 117 -11.84 8.55 9.67
CA LEU A 117 -12.31 8.00 10.94
C LEU A 117 -11.29 7.05 11.57
N VAL A 118 -10.76 6.10 10.79
CA VAL A 118 -9.73 5.17 11.27
C VAL A 118 -8.46 5.94 11.68
N GLY A 119 -8.05 6.93 10.89
CA GLY A 119 -6.92 7.79 11.23
C GLY A 119 -7.12 8.56 12.55
N TRP A 120 -8.32 9.07 12.80
CA TRP A 120 -8.68 9.72 14.06
C TRP A 120 -8.68 8.74 15.23
N LEU A 121 -9.31 7.57 15.08
CA LEU A 121 -9.36 6.54 16.12
C LEU A 121 -7.98 5.98 16.48
N THR A 122 -7.08 5.90 15.52
CA THR A 122 -5.70 5.43 15.71
C THR A 122 -4.73 6.56 16.07
N SER A 123 -5.18 7.81 16.16
CA SER A 123 -4.32 8.95 16.50
C SER A 123 -3.59 8.85 17.85
N PRO A 124 -4.12 8.19 18.91
CA PRO A 124 -3.39 7.99 20.16
C PRO A 124 -2.25 6.96 20.06
N LEU A 125 -2.21 6.14 19.00
CA LEU A 125 -1.20 5.09 18.81
C LEU A 125 0.07 5.69 18.21
N SER A 126 0.78 6.52 18.97
CA SER A 126 2.00 7.20 18.49
C SER A 126 3.11 6.22 18.06
N PHE A 127 3.16 5.03 18.66
CA PHE A 127 4.20 4.03 18.38
C PHE A 127 4.16 3.43 16.97
N ILE A 128 3.02 3.47 16.27
CA ILE A 128 2.92 3.05 14.86
C ILE A 128 3.20 4.20 13.87
N GLY A 129 3.42 5.42 14.35
CA GLY A 129 3.84 6.57 13.54
C GLY A 129 3.02 6.77 12.27
N SER A 130 3.72 6.94 11.14
CA SER A 130 3.10 7.14 9.82
C SER A 130 2.43 5.87 9.27
N THR A 131 2.79 4.68 9.76
CA THR A 131 2.24 3.39 9.32
C THR A 131 0.72 3.28 9.51
N ARG A 132 0.15 4.07 10.42
CA ARG A 132 -1.30 4.15 10.63
C ARG A 132 -2.10 4.45 9.36
N ILE A 133 -1.50 5.09 8.34
CA ILE A 133 -2.16 5.38 7.06
C ILE A 133 -2.61 4.10 6.31
N TYR A 134 -1.99 2.95 6.57
CA TYR A 134 -2.33 1.67 5.95
C TYR A 134 -3.37 0.86 6.74
N ALA A 135 -3.69 1.25 7.98
CA ALA A 135 -4.69 0.56 8.80
C ALA A 135 -6.08 0.47 8.16
N PRO A 136 -6.62 1.52 7.50
CA PRO A 136 -7.90 1.42 6.79
C PRO A 136 -7.88 0.31 5.72
N ILE A 137 -6.78 0.18 4.97
CA ILE A 137 -6.62 -0.83 3.92
C ILE A 137 -6.62 -2.23 4.53
N LEU A 138 -5.84 -2.46 5.59
CA LEU A 138 -5.79 -3.75 6.29
C LEU A 138 -7.17 -4.16 6.82
N ILE A 139 -7.89 -3.24 7.45
CA ILE A 139 -9.26 -3.48 7.96
C ILE A 139 -10.19 -3.88 6.81
N LEU A 140 -10.14 -3.18 5.68
CA LEU A 140 -11.01 -3.47 4.54
C LEU A 140 -10.70 -4.82 3.88
N ILE A 141 -9.42 -5.20 3.75
CA ILE A 141 -9.05 -6.51 3.23
C ILE A 141 -9.60 -7.61 4.14
N LEU A 142 -9.44 -7.48 5.47
CA LEU A 142 -9.96 -8.45 6.43
C LEU A 142 -11.50 -8.51 6.42
N LEU A 143 -12.17 -7.36 6.31
CA LEU A 143 -13.63 -7.27 6.21
C LEU A 143 -14.13 -7.98 4.95
N PHE A 144 -13.55 -7.68 3.77
CA PHE A 144 -13.90 -8.33 2.52
C PHE A 144 -13.63 -9.83 2.59
N ALA A 145 -12.50 -10.24 3.16
CA ALA A 145 -12.20 -11.65 3.36
C ALA A 145 -13.23 -12.37 4.24
N ALA A 146 -13.68 -11.75 5.33
CA ALA A 146 -14.69 -12.30 6.20
C ALA A 146 -16.05 -12.43 5.50
N LEU A 147 -16.49 -11.36 4.82
CA LEU A 147 -17.78 -11.32 4.12
C LEU A 147 -17.84 -12.30 2.94
N LEU A 148 -16.71 -12.54 2.25
CA LEU A 148 -16.63 -13.45 1.12
C LEU A 148 -16.35 -14.90 1.52
N SER A 149 -16.07 -15.19 2.80
CA SER A 149 -15.58 -16.49 3.27
C SER A 149 -16.45 -17.70 2.88
N LYS A 150 -17.77 -17.54 2.84
CA LYS A 150 -18.71 -18.61 2.47
C LYS A 150 -18.98 -18.69 0.96
N ARG A 151 -18.96 -17.54 0.25
CA ARG A 151 -19.35 -17.46 -1.17
C ARG A 151 -18.18 -17.65 -2.12
N LEU A 152 -17.03 -17.10 -1.78
CA LEU A 152 -15.79 -17.14 -2.58
C LEU A 152 -14.61 -17.52 -1.66
N PRO A 153 -14.52 -18.79 -1.22
CA PRO A 153 -13.54 -19.23 -0.24
C PRO A 153 -12.09 -19.05 -0.70
N ASP A 154 -11.80 -19.25 -1.98
CA ASP A 154 -10.44 -19.07 -2.54
C ASP A 154 -10.02 -17.60 -2.56
N VAL A 155 -10.95 -16.70 -2.94
CA VAL A 155 -10.73 -15.25 -2.88
C VAL A 155 -10.53 -14.80 -1.44
N SER A 156 -11.38 -15.27 -0.51
CA SER A 156 -11.24 -15.00 0.92
C SER A 156 -9.89 -15.47 1.47
N ARG A 157 -9.42 -16.66 1.08
CA ARG A 157 -8.10 -17.17 1.46
C ARG A 157 -6.98 -16.27 0.93
N GLY A 158 -7.04 -15.87 -0.34
CA GLY A 158 -6.07 -14.95 -0.94
C GLY A 158 -6.02 -13.60 -0.20
N LEU A 159 -7.18 -13.03 0.12
CA LEU A 159 -7.28 -11.79 0.89
C LEU A 159 -6.70 -11.93 2.31
N LYS A 160 -6.94 -13.05 3.00
CA LYS A 160 -6.35 -13.32 4.33
C LYS A 160 -4.83 -13.42 4.26
N ILE A 161 -4.29 -14.11 3.25
CA ILE A 161 -2.84 -14.20 3.03
C ILE A 161 -2.26 -12.81 2.77
N GLY A 162 -2.90 -12.02 1.89
CA GLY A 162 -2.49 -10.65 1.61
C GLY A 162 -2.55 -9.74 2.85
N ALA A 163 -3.61 -9.82 3.65
CA ALA A 163 -3.74 -9.10 4.91
C ALA A 163 -2.65 -9.49 5.92
N PHE A 164 -2.31 -10.78 6.01
CA PHE A 164 -1.26 -11.26 6.89
C PHE A 164 0.11 -10.73 6.47
N ILE A 165 0.42 -10.76 5.16
CA ILE A 165 1.66 -10.18 4.62
C ILE A 165 1.71 -8.67 4.90
N LEU A 166 0.62 -7.94 4.62
CA LEU A 166 0.53 -6.51 4.90
C LEU A 166 0.71 -6.20 6.38
N MET A 167 0.14 -7.01 7.27
CA MET A 167 0.31 -6.84 8.71
C MET A 167 1.77 -7.03 9.15
N ILE A 168 2.49 -8.00 8.58
CA ILE A 168 3.93 -8.16 8.82
C ILE A 168 4.70 -6.94 8.31
N SER A 169 4.45 -6.50 7.07
CA SER A 169 5.13 -5.33 6.51
C SER A 169 4.86 -4.05 7.32
N MET A 170 3.61 -3.84 7.75
CA MET A 170 3.27 -2.75 8.66
C MET A 170 4.02 -2.84 10.01
N LEU A 171 4.15 -4.04 10.57
CA LEU A 171 4.93 -4.24 11.79
C LEU A 171 6.40 -3.89 11.55
N MET A 172 7.01 -4.38 10.48
CA MET A 172 8.41 -4.09 10.14
C MET A 172 8.65 -2.60 9.91
N ARG A 173 7.73 -1.90 9.23
CA ARG A 173 7.79 -0.45 9.08
C ARG A 173 7.67 0.29 10.40
N ALA A 174 6.77 -0.14 11.29
CA ALA A 174 6.60 0.49 12.60
C ALA A 174 7.80 0.27 13.54
N LEU A 175 8.49 -0.86 13.38
CA LEU A 175 9.69 -1.20 14.16
C LEU A 175 10.97 -0.59 13.62
N ASP A 176 10.97 -0.02 12.41
CA ASP A 176 12.16 0.53 11.75
C ASP A 176 12.88 1.53 12.66
N LEU A 177 12.31 2.74 12.83
CA LEU A 177 12.93 3.79 13.65
C LEU A 177 13.28 3.36 15.08
N PRO A 178 12.40 2.66 15.83
CA PRO A 178 12.73 2.18 17.17
C PRO A 178 13.93 1.22 17.23
N PHE A 179 14.25 0.50 16.15
CA PHE A 179 15.32 -0.49 16.11
C PHE A 179 16.58 -0.02 15.36
N CYS A 180 16.65 1.21 14.84
CA CYS A 180 17.80 1.69 14.05
C CYS A 180 19.17 1.47 14.74
N GLN A 181 19.25 1.61 16.07
CA GLN A 181 20.52 1.42 16.79
C GLN A 181 21.01 -0.02 16.77
N ALA A 182 20.09 -0.99 16.74
CA ALA A 182 20.41 -2.42 16.73
C ALA A 182 20.51 -2.96 15.29
N VAL A 183 19.69 -2.43 14.38
CA VAL A 183 19.62 -2.82 12.97
C VAL A 183 19.74 -1.56 12.10
N PRO A 184 20.97 -1.10 11.80
CA PRO A 184 21.18 0.16 11.07
C PRO A 184 20.61 0.16 9.64
N ILE A 185 20.54 -1.02 9.01
CA ILE A 185 19.91 -1.18 7.69
C ILE A 185 18.37 -1.05 7.75
N GLY A 186 17.79 -0.99 8.96
CA GLY A 186 16.35 -0.93 9.16
C GLY A 186 15.63 -2.26 8.94
N THR A 187 14.32 -2.20 9.07
CA THR A 187 13.37 -3.27 8.79
C THR A 187 12.35 -2.87 7.73
N HIS A 188 12.32 -1.61 7.31
CA HIS A 188 11.33 -1.07 6.38
C HIS A 188 11.27 -1.80 5.02
N PHE A 189 12.37 -2.38 4.56
CA PHE A 189 12.47 -3.05 3.26
C PHE A 189 11.54 -4.27 3.11
N LEU A 190 10.95 -4.78 4.21
CA LEU A 190 10.04 -5.95 4.26
C LEU A 190 8.55 -5.57 4.24
#